data_AF-A0A9N9H0X3-F1
#
_entry.id   AF-A0A9N9H0X3-F1
#
_cell.length_a   1.000
_cell.length_b   1.000
_cell.length_c   1.000
_cell.angle_alpha   90.00
_cell.angle_beta   90.00
_cell.angle_gamma   90.00
#
_symmetry.space_group_name_H-M   'P 1'
#
loop_
_entity.id
_entity.type
_entity.pdbx_description
1 polymer ?
#
loop_
_entity_poly.entity_id
_entity_poly.type
_entity_poly.pdbx_seq_one_letter_code
_entity_poly.pdbx_strand_id
1 'polypeptide(L)'
;LQDNNSIVPWVAFFQHLVEKDIPGEIIPNDLEDRQKFIWFKAQRWSCQNLNRLFQRYGNPAQLVSSSTKYAAFSENFIHHFGPQILHTYLRKTEKWIKKETLVSQYLFPQLCFSDEDEQLWAEDPVDYIHKKMDPLEDFSSHTAAAISLLIDLAKLRKKFTFMGIMGFINNILATYHDAPTDAKNPRHKDGALKMIGCLSDLVMRKKSGVAHLMEGFLTTHVFPEFQSPYPFLRARACDMMIKFDSLDFEQESNLGIAFQGITNCMSDEELPVKVQACLALQSMIRHETVKAALIPNIPMVMQQLLDLTNQIDTDTLANVMEEFVEVFSNELSPFATQLCEQLNAPAVPGSEDIYDNSYECGEKTMAAAGVLKTITTLILSLESTPEILSQLENILLPIITFTLENTITEMLPSLDNYISYGTEIFVHNADLHTRIYDVIETVMI
;
A
#
# COMPACT_ATOMS: atom_id res chain seq x y z
N LEU A 1 44.47 6.76 -6.30
CA LEU A 1 43.47 5.72 -6.64
C LEU A 1 43.05 5.72 -8.12
N GLN A 2 43.27 6.78 -8.92
CA GLN A 2 42.97 6.71 -10.37
C GLN A 2 43.96 5.82 -11.15
N ASP A 3 45.18 5.64 -10.64
CA ASP A 3 46.18 4.75 -11.22
C ASP A 3 45.83 3.27 -10.97
N ASN A 4 46.02 2.44 -12.00
CA ASN A 4 45.73 1.01 -11.97
C ASN A 4 46.54 0.31 -10.86
N ASN A 5 47.80 0.70 -10.64
CA ASN A 5 48.63 0.10 -9.59
C ASN A 5 48.10 0.36 -8.17
N SER A 6 47.31 1.42 -8.01
CA SER A 6 46.70 1.77 -6.72
C SER A 6 45.33 1.11 -6.53
N ILE A 7 44.50 1.02 -7.57
CA ILE A 7 43.10 0.58 -7.42
C ILE A 7 42.90 -0.92 -7.54
N VAL A 8 43.69 -1.59 -8.38
CA VAL A 8 43.61 -3.04 -8.58
C VAL A 8 43.75 -3.79 -7.25
N PRO A 9 44.72 -3.47 -6.36
CA PRO A 9 44.83 -4.14 -5.07
C PRO A 9 43.61 -3.95 -4.17
N TRP A 10 43.00 -2.76 -4.17
CA TRP A 10 41.81 -2.48 -3.36
C TRP A 10 40.57 -3.22 -3.87
N VAL A 11 40.32 -3.20 -5.19
CA VAL A 11 39.19 -3.92 -5.79
C VAL A 11 39.35 -5.42 -5.55
N ALA A 12 40.55 -5.97 -5.78
CA ALA A 12 40.85 -7.37 -5.52
C ALA A 12 40.66 -7.73 -4.04
N PHE A 13 41.12 -6.88 -3.11
CA PHE A 13 40.95 -7.10 -1.67
C PHE A 13 39.47 -7.16 -1.27
N PHE A 14 38.66 -6.20 -1.71
CA PHE A 14 37.23 -6.19 -1.42
C PHE A 14 36.51 -7.40 -2.05
N GLN A 15 36.86 -7.78 -3.28
CA GLN A 15 36.32 -9.00 -3.90
C GLN A 15 36.67 -10.25 -3.09
N HIS A 16 37.93 -10.40 -2.65
CA HIS A 16 38.34 -11.52 -1.80
C HIS A 16 37.58 -11.57 -0.48
N LEU A 17 37.32 -10.41 0.15
CA LEU A 17 36.51 -10.35 1.36
C LEU A 17 35.06 -10.81 1.10
N VAL A 18 34.46 -10.34 0.01
CA VAL A 18 33.10 -10.74 -0.39
C VAL A 18 33.03 -12.24 -0.68
N GLU A 19 34.00 -12.78 -1.41
CA GLU A 19 34.07 -14.20 -1.77
C GLU A 19 34.44 -15.12 -0.60
N LYS A 20 34.98 -14.58 0.50
CA LYS A 20 35.43 -15.37 1.64
C LYS A 20 34.31 -16.27 2.16
N ASP A 21 34.56 -17.57 2.13
CA ASP A 21 33.69 -18.56 2.75
C ASP A 21 33.98 -18.57 4.26
N ILE A 22 32.93 -18.34 5.05
CA ILE A 22 33.00 -18.29 6.51
C ILE A 22 32.60 -19.68 7.02
N PRO A 23 33.46 -20.39 7.78
CA PRO A 23 33.10 -21.68 8.36
C PRO A 23 31.84 -21.57 9.23
N GLY A 24 30.92 -22.52 9.11
CA GLY A 24 29.66 -22.50 9.87
C GLY A 24 29.86 -22.53 11.39
N GLU A 25 30.93 -23.19 11.84
CA GLU A 25 31.29 -23.39 13.26
C GLU A 25 31.54 -22.07 14.02
N ILE A 26 31.96 -21.02 13.32
CA ILE A 26 32.28 -19.72 13.91
C ILE A 26 31.13 -18.72 13.78
N ILE A 27 30.05 -19.08 13.09
CA ILE A 27 28.88 -18.21 12.92
C ILE A 27 28.06 -18.35 14.21
N PRO A 28 27.77 -17.25 14.93
CA PRO A 28 26.92 -17.30 16.12
C PRO A 28 25.58 -17.97 15.81
N ASN A 29 24.98 -18.68 16.78
CA ASN A 29 23.67 -19.30 16.55
C ASN A 29 22.52 -18.29 16.70
N ASP A 30 22.69 -17.32 17.60
CA ASP A 30 21.75 -16.24 17.84
C ASP A 30 21.72 -15.21 16.69
N LEU A 31 20.52 -14.68 16.40
CA LEU A 31 20.30 -13.76 15.27
C LEU A 31 20.89 -12.37 15.53
N GLU A 32 20.82 -11.85 16.75
CA GLU A 32 21.39 -10.53 17.08
C GLU A 32 22.92 -10.58 17.04
N ASP A 33 23.51 -11.65 17.53
CA ASP A 33 24.95 -11.86 17.49
C ASP A 33 25.46 -12.07 16.05
N ARG A 34 24.68 -12.75 15.20
CA ARG A 34 24.96 -12.84 13.75
C ARG A 34 24.99 -11.47 13.10
N GLN A 35 24.07 -10.58 13.44
CA GLN A 35 24.02 -9.22 12.88
C GLN A 35 25.30 -8.42 13.21
N LYS A 36 25.85 -8.63 14.42
CA LYS A 36 27.07 -7.97 14.90
C LYS A 36 28.35 -8.67 14.45
N PHE A 37 28.25 -9.82 13.78
CA PHE A 37 29.39 -10.65 13.42
C PHE A 37 30.36 -9.96 12.45
N ILE A 38 31.65 -9.93 12.84
CA ILE A 38 32.66 -9.10 12.18
C ILE A 38 32.87 -9.45 10.71
N TRP A 39 32.74 -10.74 10.34
CA TRP A 39 32.93 -11.18 8.96
C TRP A 39 31.81 -10.72 8.03
N PHE A 40 30.55 -10.77 8.48
CA PHE A 40 29.43 -10.24 7.71
C PHE A 40 29.50 -8.72 7.60
N LYS A 41 29.91 -8.03 8.68
CA LYS A 41 30.19 -6.59 8.64
C LYS A 41 31.28 -6.25 7.61
N ALA A 42 32.38 -7.01 7.58
CA ALA A 42 33.46 -6.82 6.61
C ALA A 42 32.99 -7.06 5.16
N GLN A 43 32.18 -8.10 4.92
CA GLN A 43 31.59 -8.37 3.61
C GLN A 43 30.65 -7.25 3.16
N ARG A 44 29.76 -6.79 4.04
CA ARG A 44 28.83 -5.69 3.78
C ARG A 44 29.56 -4.40 3.41
N TRP A 45 30.57 -4.02 4.20
CA TRP A 45 31.36 -2.82 3.91
C TRP A 45 32.20 -2.94 2.64
N SER A 46 32.65 -4.16 2.30
CA SER A 46 33.33 -4.41 1.03
C SER A 46 32.40 -4.17 -0.15
N CYS A 47 31.17 -4.70 -0.11
CA CYS A 47 30.15 -4.40 -1.12
C CYS A 47 29.82 -2.90 -1.20
N GLN A 48 29.65 -2.24 -0.03
CA GLN A 48 29.36 -0.81 0.05
C GLN A 48 30.46 0.04 -0.60
N ASN A 49 31.73 -0.29 -0.35
CA ASN A 49 32.86 0.45 -0.92
C ASN A 49 32.96 0.26 -2.44
N LEU A 50 32.75 -0.96 -2.95
CA LEU A 50 32.72 -1.26 -4.38
C LEU A 50 31.54 -0.55 -5.08
N ASN A 51 30.35 -0.54 -4.46
CA ASN A 51 29.17 0.15 -5.00
C ASN A 51 29.35 1.67 -5.00
N ARG A 52 29.92 2.23 -3.93
CA ARG A 52 30.23 3.67 -3.84
C ARG A 52 31.24 4.09 -4.91
N LEU A 53 32.23 3.24 -5.19
CA LEU A 53 33.21 3.47 -6.25
C LEU A 53 32.55 3.45 -7.64
N PHE A 54 31.65 2.49 -7.89
CA PHE A 54 30.87 2.42 -9.13
C PHE A 54 29.96 3.64 -9.31
N GLN A 55 29.10 3.93 -8.34
CA GLN A 55 28.11 5.02 -8.42
C GLN A 55 28.76 6.39 -8.58
N ARG A 56 29.87 6.64 -7.88
CA ARG A 56 30.47 7.98 -7.82
C ARG A 56 31.50 8.24 -8.92
N TYR A 57 32.18 7.21 -9.41
CA TYR A 57 33.32 7.38 -10.31
C TYR A 57 33.39 6.35 -11.45
N GLY A 58 32.69 5.22 -11.34
CA GLY A 58 32.82 4.08 -12.23
C GLY A 58 31.75 3.95 -13.31
N ASN A 59 30.68 4.75 -13.25
CA ASN A 59 29.61 4.75 -14.24
C ASN A 59 29.66 6.02 -15.10
N PRO A 60 30.08 5.94 -16.37
CA PRO A 60 30.15 7.10 -17.27
C PRO A 60 28.83 7.86 -17.39
N ALA A 61 27.68 7.16 -17.33
CA ALA A 61 26.35 7.76 -17.44
C ALA A 61 25.92 8.55 -16.20
N GLN A 62 26.55 8.33 -15.04
CA GLN A 62 26.26 9.03 -13.78
C GLN A 62 27.29 10.13 -13.45
N LEU A 63 28.28 10.36 -14.32
CA LEU A 63 29.22 11.45 -14.13
C LEU A 63 28.54 12.79 -14.42
N VAL A 64 28.50 13.67 -13.41
CA VAL A 64 28.06 15.06 -13.58
C VAL A 64 28.98 15.77 -14.58
N SER A 65 28.44 16.65 -15.42
CA SER A 65 29.17 17.39 -16.48
C SER A 65 30.42 18.15 -15.99
N SER A 66 30.50 18.46 -14.69
CA SER A 66 31.67 19.06 -14.01
C SER A 66 32.79 18.08 -13.66
N SER A 67 32.62 16.77 -13.91
CA SER A 67 33.49 15.68 -13.47
C SER A 67 34.24 14.97 -14.61
N THR A 68 34.51 15.68 -15.71
CA THR A 68 35.25 15.18 -16.89
C THR A 68 36.62 14.58 -16.55
N LYS A 69 37.24 14.99 -15.44
CA LYS A 69 38.50 14.42 -14.93
C LYS A 69 38.44 12.92 -14.58
N TYR A 70 37.25 12.34 -14.44
CA TYR A 70 37.07 10.91 -14.16
C TYR A 70 36.59 10.11 -15.38
N ALA A 71 36.39 10.73 -16.54
CA ALA A 71 35.83 10.06 -17.72
C ALA A 71 36.65 8.83 -18.15
N ALA A 72 37.97 8.99 -18.33
CA ALA A 72 38.87 7.89 -18.69
C ALA A 72 38.91 6.79 -17.62
N PHE A 73 38.81 7.16 -16.34
CA PHE A 73 38.73 6.22 -15.24
C PHE A 73 37.41 5.43 -15.25
N SER A 74 36.29 6.10 -15.49
CA SER A 74 34.95 5.48 -15.52
C SER A 74 34.81 4.46 -16.66
N GLU A 75 35.34 4.79 -17.84
CA GLU A 75 35.39 3.88 -18.99
C GLU A 75 36.24 2.64 -18.67
N ASN A 76 37.45 2.85 -18.15
CA ASN A 76 38.30 1.74 -17.74
C ASN A 76 37.63 0.88 -16.64
N PHE A 77 36.94 1.52 -15.70
CA PHE A 77 36.29 0.85 -14.58
C PHE A 77 35.12 -0.03 -15.02
N ILE A 78 34.21 0.50 -15.86
CA ILE A 78 33.04 -0.24 -16.33
C ILE A 78 33.42 -1.40 -17.25
N HIS A 79 34.52 -1.29 -17.99
CA HIS A 79 35.00 -2.35 -18.87
C HIS A 79 35.76 -3.47 -18.13
N HIS A 80 36.57 -3.14 -17.11
CA HIS A 80 37.48 -4.12 -16.49
C HIS A 80 37.06 -4.55 -15.08
N PHE A 81 36.58 -3.63 -14.24
CA PHE A 81 36.23 -3.93 -12.84
C PHE A 81 34.74 -4.22 -12.67
N GLY A 82 33.86 -3.51 -13.38
CA GLY A 82 32.41 -3.69 -13.33
C GLY A 82 31.95 -5.14 -13.51
N PRO A 83 32.38 -5.85 -14.59
CA PRO A 83 32.01 -7.24 -14.81
C PRO A 83 32.52 -8.17 -13.73
N GLN A 84 33.73 -7.95 -13.22
CA GLN A 84 34.33 -8.80 -12.17
C GLN A 84 33.62 -8.62 -10.83
N ILE A 85 33.28 -7.38 -10.45
CA ILE A 85 32.51 -7.08 -9.25
C ILE A 85 31.12 -7.70 -9.37
N LEU A 86 30.45 -7.53 -10.52
CA LEU A 86 29.17 -8.16 -10.78
C LEU A 86 29.26 -9.69 -10.70
N HIS A 87 30.27 -10.30 -11.31
CA HIS A 87 30.50 -11.74 -11.20
C HIS A 87 30.75 -12.20 -9.77
N THR A 88 31.43 -11.40 -8.95
CA THR A 88 31.67 -11.69 -7.53
C THR A 88 30.34 -11.70 -6.76
N TYR A 89 29.51 -10.66 -6.95
CA TYR A 89 28.19 -10.58 -6.33
C TYR A 89 27.26 -11.68 -6.81
N LEU A 90 27.25 -11.96 -8.12
CA LEU A 90 26.49 -13.05 -8.73
C LEU A 90 26.95 -14.42 -8.24
N ARG A 91 28.24 -14.64 -8.02
CA ARG A 91 28.76 -15.91 -7.48
C ARG A 91 28.39 -16.08 -6.00
N LYS A 92 28.45 -15.00 -5.22
CA LYS A 92 28.02 -15.01 -3.82
C LYS A 92 26.52 -15.28 -3.70
N THR A 93 25.71 -14.56 -4.49
CA THR A 93 24.28 -14.83 -4.60
C THR A 93 24.02 -16.22 -5.14
N GLU A 94 24.75 -16.73 -6.14
CA GLU A 94 24.62 -18.11 -6.62
C GLU A 94 24.96 -19.14 -5.54
N LYS A 95 26.01 -18.95 -4.74
CA LYS A 95 26.32 -19.83 -3.60
C LYS A 95 25.20 -19.77 -2.54
N TRP A 96 24.63 -18.60 -2.32
CA TRP A 96 23.50 -18.38 -1.41
C TRP A 96 22.20 -19.01 -1.93
N ILE A 97 21.97 -18.94 -3.25
CA ILE A 97 20.84 -19.52 -3.98
C ILE A 97 20.97 -21.04 -4.05
N LYS A 98 22.15 -21.57 -4.40
CA LYS A 98 22.48 -23.01 -4.44
C LYS A 98 22.44 -23.68 -3.07
N LYS A 99 22.31 -22.91 -1.99
CA LYS A 99 22.12 -23.39 -0.61
C LYS A 99 20.77 -22.98 -0.01
N GLU A 100 19.80 -22.50 -0.81
CA GLU A 100 18.45 -22.07 -0.38
C GLU A 100 18.37 -21.24 0.92
N THR A 101 19.48 -20.63 1.34
CA THR A 101 19.62 -20.02 2.67
C THR A 101 19.17 -18.57 2.63
N LEU A 102 19.42 -17.87 1.52
CA LEU A 102 19.02 -16.47 1.38
C LEU A 102 17.50 -16.31 1.38
N VAL A 103 16.81 -17.12 0.58
CA VAL A 103 15.35 -17.08 0.52
C VAL A 103 14.76 -17.52 1.86
N SER A 104 15.19 -18.67 2.39
CA SER A 104 14.60 -19.23 3.62
C SER A 104 15.00 -18.53 4.92
N GLN A 105 16.26 -18.09 5.08
CA GLN A 105 16.79 -17.55 6.35
C GLN A 105 16.87 -16.03 6.40
N TYR A 106 16.82 -15.34 5.25
CA TYR A 106 16.92 -13.88 5.23
C TYR A 106 15.69 -13.22 4.61
N LEU A 107 15.30 -13.56 3.39
CA LEU A 107 14.16 -12.91 2.74
C LEU A 107 12.85 -13.30 3.43
N PHE A 108 12.57 -14.59 3.53
CA PHE A 108 11.29 -15.08 4.02
C PHE A 108 10.90 -14.58 5.42
N PRO A 109 11.79 -14.57 6.43
CA PRO A 109 11.45 -14.02 7.75
C PRO A 109 11.06 -12.54 7.73
N GLN A 110 11.60 -11.74 6.79
CA GLN A 110 11.26 -10.32 6.65
C GLN A 110 9.89 -10.11 5.99
N LEU A 111 9.35 -11.14 5.31
CA LEU A 111 8.03 -11.09 4.71
C LEU A 111 6.94 -11.65 5.62
N CYS A 112 7.30 -12.42 6.65
CA CYS A 112 6.34 -12.93 7.62
C CYS A 112 5.82 -11.81 8.53
N PHE A 113 4.56 -11.92 8.96
CA PHE A 113 4.00 -11.11 10.03
C PHE A 113 4.88 -11.19 11.29
N SER A 114 5.42 -10.04 11.72
CA SER A 114 6.41 -9.95 12.80
C SER A 114 5.77 -9.69 14.16
N ASP A 115 6.55 -9.81 15.24
CA ASP A 115 6.09 -9.42 16.59
C ASP A 115 5.79 -7.92 16.69
N GLU A 116 6.56 -7.09 15.96
CA GLU A 116 6.31 -5.64 15.87
C GLU A 116 5.00 -5.34 15.13
N ASP A 117 4.70 -6.11 14.08
CA ASP A 117 3.42 -6.01 13.37
C ASP A 117 2.25 -6.42 14.27
N GLU A 118 2.39 -7.48 15.07
CA GLU A 118 1.36 -7.92 16.01
C GLU A 118 1.10 -6.90 17.11
N GLN A 119 2.16 -6.31 17.67
CA GLN A 119 2.03 -5.26 18.66
C GLN A 119 1.32 -4.04 18.08
N LEU A 120 1.76 -3.57 16.90
CA LEU A 120 1.17 -2.40 16.28
C LEU A 120 -0.29 -2.66 15.88
N TRP A 121 -0.59 -3.83 15.34
CA TRP A 121 -1.95 -4.25 15.03
C TRP A 121 -2.89 -4.16 16.25
N ALA A 122 -2.42 -4.59 17.42
CA ALA A 122 -3.23 -4.62 18.64
C ALA A 122 -3.32 -3.27 19.36
N GLU A 123 -2.24 -2.48 19.36
CA GLU A 123 -2.14 -1.22 20.11
C GLU A 123 -2.59 0.00 19.29
N ASP A 124 -2.23 0.05 18.01
CA ASP A 124 -2.53 1.16 17.09
C ASP A 124 -2.74 0.65 15.65
N PRO A 125 -3.93 0.11 15.33
CA PRO A 125 -4.21 -0.44 14.01
C PRO A 125 -4.18 0.62 12.90
N VAL A 126 -4.36 1.91 13.22
CA VAL A 126 -4.29 2.99 12.22
C VAL A 126 -2.85 3.21 11.79
N ASP A 127 -1.90 3.29 12.74
CA ASP A 127 -0.47 3.37 12.44
C ASP A 127 0.03 2.13 11.69
N TYR A 128 -0.46 0.94 12.04
CA TYR A 128 -0.19 -0.29 11.28
C TYR A 128 -0.59 -0.13 9.81
N ILE A 129 -1.77 0.42 9.53
CA ILE A 129 -2.27 0.60 8.17
C ILE A 129 -1.43 1.63 7.42
N HIS A 130 -1.16 2.80 8.01
CA HIS A 130 -0.31 3.83 7.40
C HIS A 130 1.08 3.28 7.04
N LYS A 131 1.72 2.56 7.97
CA LYS A 131 3.04 1.95 7.76
C LYS A 131 3.06 0.90 6.64
N LYS A 132 1.93 0.25 6.37
CA LYS A 132 1.82 -0.77 5.31
C LYS A 132 1.31 -0.22 3.99
N MET A 133 0.64 0.93 3.98
CA MET A 133 0.03 1.53 2.79
C MET A 133 0.82 2.71 2.22
N ASP A 134 1.63 3.41 3.03
CA ASP A 134 2.40 4.56 2.56
C ASP A 134 3.59 4.14 1.65
N PRO A 135 3.57 4.50 0.35
CA PRO A 135 4.68 4.22 -0.56
C PRO A 135 5.99 4.92 -0.18
N LEU A 136 5.94 6.00 0.63
CA LEU A 136 7.10 6.79 1.04
C LEU A 136 7.83 6.15 2.24
N GLU A 137 7.12 5.53 3.19
CA GLU A 137 7.74 4.75 4.27
C GLU A 137 8.47 3.50 3.75
N ASP A 138 8.03 2.99 2.60
CA ASP A 138 8.59 1.80 1.93
C ASP A 138 10.06 1.99 1.51
N PHE A 139 10.53 3.20 1.20
CA PHE A 139 11.90 3.43 0.70
C PHE A 139 13.02 3.13 1.70
N SER A 140 12.72 3.08 3.00
CA SER A 140 13.71 2.85 4.06
C SER A 140 13.52 1.53 4.81
N SER A 141 12.44 0.79 4.50
CA SER A 141 12.08 -0.44 5.18
C SER A 141 12.92 -1.64 4.71
N HIS A 142 13.45 -2.41 5.65
CA HIS A 142 14.16 -3.68 5.37
C HIS A 142 13.29 -4.66 4.57
N THR A 143 11.97 -4.59 4.76
CA THR A 143 10.96 -5.39 4.07
C THR A 143 10.88 -5.04 2.59
N ALA A 144 10.84 -3.75 2.23
CA ALA A 144 10.80 -3.32 0.83
C ALA A 144 12.07 -3.72 0.07
N ALA A 145 13.23 -3.59 0.72
CA ALA A 145 14.50 -4.07 0.16
C ALA A 145 14.50 -5.59 -0.07
N ALA A 146 13.92 -6.37 0.85
CA ALA A 146 13.77 -7.82 0.70
C ALA A 146 12.81 -8.18 -0.44
N ILE A 147 11.67 -7.49 -0.57
CA ILE A 147 10.71 -7.66 -1.66
C ILE A 147 11.36 -7.32 -3.01
N SER A 148 12.05 -6.18 -3.11
CA SER A 148 12.74 -5.76 -4.33
C SER A 148 13.78 -6.81 -4.75
N LEU A 149 14.59 -7.29 -3.79
CA LEU A 149 15.57 -8.34 -4.06
C LEU A 149 14.90 -9.67 -4.48
N LEU A 150 13.79 -10.05 -3.85
CA LEU A 150 13.02 -11.25 -4.23
C LEU A 150 12.53 -11.15 -5.69
N ILE A 151 11.94 -10.02 -6.06
CA ILE A 151 11.45 -9.75 -7.42
C ILE A 151 12.60 -9.78 -8.42
N ASP A 152 13.72 -9.12 -8.13
CA ASP A 152 14.89 -9.09 -9.00
C ASP A 152 15.51 -10.47 -9.18
N LEU A 153 15.62 -11.26 -8.10
CA LEU A 153 16.08 -12.65 -8.17
C LEU A 153 15.17 -13.48 -9.07
N ALA A 154 13.85 -13.39 -8.91
CA ALA A 154 12.87 -14.12 -9.71
C ALA A 154 12.86 -13.68 -11.19
N LYS A 155 13.03 -12.38 -11.45
CA LYS A 155 12.98 -11.77 -12.79
C LYS A 155 14.26 -11.97 -13.58
N LEU A 156 15.41 -11.61 -13.01
CA LEU A 156 16.70 -11.55 -13.71
C LEU A 156 17.37 -12.92 -13.85
N ARG A 157 17.07 -13.85 -12.94
CA ARG A 157 17.66 -15.20 -12.92
C ARG A 157 16.61 -16.30 -13.06
N LYS A 158 15.50 -16.02 -13.74
CA LYS A 158 14.31 -16.89 -13.88
C LYS A 158 14.62 -18.39 -14.07
N LYS A 159 15.60 -18.74 -14.92
CA LYS A 159 15.98 -20.15 -15.18
C LYS A 159 16.51 -20.90 -13.96
N PHE A 160 17.07 -20.20 -12.98
CA PHE A 160 17.77 -20.78 -11.83
C PHE A 160 17.03 -20.56 -10.51
N THR A 161 16.34 -19.42 -10.35
CA THR A 161 15.77 -18.99 -9.07
C THR A 161 14.26 -19.14 -9.00
N PHE A 162 13.54 -18.88 -10.09
CA PHE A 162 12.09 -18.77 -10.07
C PHE A 162 11.41 -20.06 -9.60
N MET A 163 11.74 -21.21 -10.21
CA MET A 163 11.16 -22.49 -9.81
C MET A 163 11.58 -22.93 -8.40
N GLY A 164 12.78 -22.56 -7.95
CA GLY A 164 13.22 -22.83 -6.57
C GLY A 164 12.43 -22.01 -5.56
N ILE A 165 12.18 -20.73 -5.84
CA ILE A 165 11.33 -19.85 -5.03
C ILE A 165 9.89 -20.39 -4.99
N MET A 166 9.33 -20.78 -6.14
CA MET A 166 8.00 -21.39 -6.21
C MET A 166 7.91 -22.71 -5.42
N GLY A 167 8.95 -23.55 -5.52
CA GLY A 167 9.05 -24.79 -4.75
C GLY A 167 9.11 -24.55 -3.25
N PHE A 168 9.86 -23.54 -2.81
CA PHE A 168 9.94 -23.12 -1.42
C PHE A 168 8.58 -22.63 -0.88
N ILE A 169 7.91 -21.75 -1.61
CA ILE A 169 6.56 -21.26 -1.25
C ILE A 169 5.58 -22.43 -1.15
N ASN A 170 5.56 -23.31 -2.16
CA ASN A 170 4.68 -24.46 -2.18
C ASN A 170 4.94 -25.42 -1.00
N ASN A 171 6.20 -25.62 -0.63
CA ASN A 171 6.56 -26.45 0.53
C ASN A 171 5.98 -25.88 1.84
N ILE A 172 6.12 -24.57 2.07
CA ILE A 172 5.55 -23.92 3.27
C ILE A 172 4.03 -24.06 3.29
N LEU A 173 3.37 -23.78 2.17
CA LEU A 173 1.90 -23.82 2.08
C LEU A 173 1.34 -25.24 2.19
N ALA A 174 2.00 -26.23 1.60
CA ALA A 174 1.67 -27.65 1.77
C ALA A 174 1.86 -28.09 3.23
N THR A 175 2.98 -27.71 3.85
CA THR A 175 3.25 -27.99 5.27
C THR A 175 2.17 -27.40 6.17
N TYR A 176 1.72 -26.17 5.91
CA TYR A 176 0.62 -25.56 6.66
C TYR A 176 -0.72 -26.25 6.41
N HIS A 177 -1.00 -26.66 5.17
CA HIS A 177 -2.24 -27.35 4.81
C HIS A 177 -2.36 -28.71 5.52
N ASP A 178 -1.27 -29.48 5.53
CA ASP A 178 -1.23 -30.83 6.10
C ASP A 178 -1.05 -30.84 7.64
N ALA A 179 -0.60 -29.73 8.23
CA ALA A 179 -0.39 -29.63 9.66
C ALA A 179 -1.71 -29.65 10.45
N PRO A 180 -1.75 -30.37 11.61
CA PRO A 180 -2.87 -30.27 12.53
C PRO A 180 -2.96 -28.85 13.13
N THR A 181 -4.16 -28.46 13.58
CA THR A 181 -4.47 -27.07 13.98
C THR A 181 -3.50 -26.49 15.01
N ASP A 182 -3.00 -27.31 15.93
CA ASP A 182 -2.04 -26.95 16.99
C ASP A 182 -0.60 -26.77 16.50
N ALA A 183 -0.23 -27.39 15.37
CA ALA A 183 1.10 -27.28 14.78
C ALA A 183 1.17 -26.30 13.61
N LYS A 184 0.05 -25.64 13.26
CA LYS A 184 0.01 -24.65 12.19
C LYS A 184 0.80 -23.41 12.57
N ASN A 185 1.63 -22.94 11.63
CA ASN A 185 2.35 -21.67 11.76
C ASN A 185 1.72 -20.62 10.82
N PRO A 186 0.80 -19.78 11.32
CA PRO A 186 0.07 -18.81 10.49
C PRO A 186 0.97 -17.69 9.97
N ARG A 187 2.01 -17.30 10.71
CA ARG A 187 2.98 -16.29 10.27
C ARG A 187 3.79 -16.74 9.05
N HIS A 188 4.21 -18.01 9.04
CA HIS A 188 4.87 -18.59 7.86
C HIS A 188 3.94 -18.67 6.66
N LYS A 189 2.66 -19.00 6.88
CA LYS A 189 1.67 -18.97 5.80
C LYS A 189 1.50 -17.56 5.23
N ASP A 190 1.33 -16.54 6.08
CA ASP A 190 1.26 -15.15 5.66
C ASP A 190 2.49 -14.75 4.82
N GLY A 191 3.69 -15.06 5.30
CA GLY A 191 4.93 -14.76 4.57
C GLY A 191 4.98 -15.44 3.20
N ALA A 192 4.49 -16.68 3.09
CA ALA A 192 4.47 -17.42 1.82
C ALA A 192 3.46 -16.84 0.83
N LEU A 193 2.28 -16.42 1.31
CA LEU A 193 1.27 -15.71 0.52
C LEU A 193 1.80 -14.34 0.07
N LYS A 194 2.45 -13.59 0.96
CA LYS A 194 3.07 -12.31 0.62
C LYS A 194 4.16 -12.48 -0.44
N MET A 195 5.01 -13.51 -0.33
CA MET A 195 6.05 -13.81 -1.33
C MET A 195 5.48 -14.00 -2.72
N ILE A 196 4.44 -14.84 -2.87
CA ILE A 196 3.83 -15.09 -4.18
C ILE A 196 3.01 -13.89 -4.67
N GLY A 197 2.36 -13.14 -3.76
CA GLY A 197 1.69 -11.88 -4.06
C GLY A 197 2.65 -10.83 -4.65
N CYS A 198 3.85 -10.67 -4.09
CA CYS A 198 4.90 -9.81 -4.66
C CYS A 198 5.41 -10.29 -6.02
N LEU A 199 5.20 -11.56 -6.37
CA LEU A 199 5.61 -12.17 -7.64
C LEU A 199 4.45 -12.30 -8.63
N SER A 200 3.24 -11.80 -8.33
CA SER A 200 2.04 -11.99 -9.14
C SER A 200 2.26 -11.57 -10.60
N ASP A 201 2.85 -10.39 -10.83
CA ASP A 201 3.23 -9.89 -12.16
C ASP A 201 4.15 -10.82 -12.94
N LEU A 202 5.03 -11.57 -12.27
CA LEU A 202 5.93 -12.52 -12.91
C LEU A 202 5.24 -13.87 -13.17
N VAL A 203 4.37 -14.26 -12.24
CA VAL A 203 3.59 -15.50 -12.24
C VAL A 203 2.48 -15.45 -13.29
N MET A 204 1.81 -14.32 -13.47
CA MET A 204 0.69 -14.13 -14.41
C MET A 204 1.14 -13.89 -15.86
N ARG A 205 2.43 -13.69 -16.12
CA ARG A 205 2.96 -13.58 -17.50
C ARG A 205 2.70 -14.86 -18.28
N LYS A 206 2.27 -14.74 -19.54
CA LYS A 206 2.07 -15.87 -20.48
C LYS A 206 3.24 -16.86 -20.57
N LYS A 207 4.49 -16.38 -20.40
CA LYS A 207 5.71 -17.21 -20.45
C LYS A 207 6.13 -17.77 -19.08
N SER A 208 5.31 -17.63 -18.02
CA SER A 208 5.63 -18.13 -16.68
C SER A 208 5.56 -19.66 -16.60
N GLY A 209 4.61 -20.26 -17.33
CA GLY A 209 4.31 -21.69 -17.26
C GLY A 209 3.46 -22.09 -16.05
N VAL A 210 3.10 -21.13 -15.18
CA VAL A 210 2.38 -21.38 -13.92
C VAL A 210 1.10 -20.54 -13.76
N ALA A 211 0.82 -19.61 -14.67
CA ALA A 211 -0.36 -18.73 -14.58
C ALA A 211 -1.69 -19.51 -14.48
N HIS A 212 -1.84 -20.59 -15.26
CA HIS A 212 -3.02 -21.46 -15.23
C HIS A 212 -3.23 -22.22 -13.91
N LEU A 213 -2.23 -22.25 -13.02
CA LEU A 213 -2.34 -22.88 -11.71
C LEU A 213 -2.88 -21.91 -10.65
N MET A 214 -3.00 -20.61 -10.96
CA MET A 214 -3.24 -19.59 -9.95
C MET A 214 -4.66 -19.59 -9.40
N GLU A 215 -5.66 -19.95 -10.20
CA GLU A 215 -7.01 -20.13 -9.66
C GLU A 215 -7.08 -21.31 -8.66
N GLY A 216 -6.44 -22.43 -9.01
CA GLY A 216 -6.29 -23.57 -8.10
C GLY A 216 -5.50 -23.22 -6.83
N PHE A 217 -4.50 -22.36 -6.96
CA PHE A 217 -3.73 -21.84 -5.83
C PHE A 217 -4.60 -20.96 -4.91
N LEU A 218 -5.38 -20.01 -5.46
CA LEU A 218 -6.25 -19.14 -4.67
C LEU A 218 -7.32 -19.96 -3.93
N THR A 219 -7.98 -20.88 -4.63
CA THR A 219 -9.00 -21.75 -4.04
C THR A 219 -8.46 -22.63 -2.92
N THR A 220 -7.24 -23.16 -3.06
CA THR A 220 -6.65 -24.08 -2.08
C THR A 220 -6.04 -23.36 -0.89
N HIS A 221 -5.33 -22.26 -1.11
CA HIS A 221 -4.47 -21.64 -0.10
C HIS A 221 -4.96 -20.29 0.41
N VAL A 222 -5.77 -19.55 -0.37
CA VAL A 222 -6.22 -18.19 -0.05
C VAL A 222 -7.67 -18.18 0.44
N PHE A 223 -8.61 -18.78 -0.30
CA PHE A 223 -10.04 -18.71 0.02
C PHE A 223 -10.39 -19.20 1.43
N PRO A 224 -9.79 -20.29 1.97
CA PRO A 224 -10.06 -20.70 3.35
C PRO A 224 -9.69 -19.63 4.39
N GLU A 225 -8.75 -18.74 4.07
CA GLU A 225 -8.26 -17.74 5.00
C GLU A 225 -9.18 -16.52 5.12
N PHE A 226 -10.20 -16.35 4.27
CA PHE A 226 -11.26 -15.35 4.53
C PHE A 226 -11.99 -15.61 5.86
N GLN A 227 -11.97 -16.85 6.36
CA GLN A 227 -12.56 -17.25 7.63
C GLN A 227 -11.50 -17.68 8.66
N SER A 228 -10.25 -17.23 8.47
CA SER A 228 -9.15 -17.57 9.37
C SER A 228 -9.43 -17.03 10.78
N PRO A 229 -9.09 -17.79 11.86
CA PRO A 229 -9.14 -17.23 13.22
C PRO A 229 -8.10 -16.11 13.40
N TYR A 230 -7.08 -16.02 12.55
CA TYR A 230 -6.04 -15.01 12.60
C TYR A 230 -6.40 -13.81 11.71
N PRO A 231 -6.61 -12.60 12.27
CA PRO A 231 -7.00 -11.42 11.50
C PRO A 231 -6.06 -11.05 10.36
N PHE A 232 -4.74 -11.12 10.59
CA PHE A 232 -3.75 -10.82 9.57
C PHE A 232 -3.80 -11.78 8.36
N LEU A 233 -4.28 -13.02 8.54
CA LEU A 233 -4.52 -13.95 7.42
C LEU A 233 -5.80 -13.62 6.65
N ARG A 234 -6.85 -13.11 7.32
CA ARG A 234 -8.05 -12.59 6.63
C ARG A 234 -7.69 -11.37 5.77
N ALA A 235 -6.95 -10.42 6.35
CA ALA A 235 -6.43 -9.27 5.62
C ALA A 235 -5.51 -9.69 4.46
N ARG A 236 -4.63 -10.68 4.66
CA ARG A 236 -3.81 -11.24 3.58
C ARG A 236 -4.66 -11.85 2.48
N ALA A 237 -5.75 -12.55 2.79
CA ALA A 237 -6.63 -13.13 1.79
C ALA A 237 -7.24 -12.05 0.88
N CYS A 238 -7.67 -10.92 1.46
CA CYS A 238 -8.11 -9.75 0.70
C CYS A 238 -6.99 -9.15 -0.16
N ASP A 239 -5.79 -8.93 0.39
CA ASP A 239 -4.63 -8.42 -0.37
C ASP A 239 -4.26 -9.35 -1.55
N MET A 240 -4.35 -10.67 -1.38
CA MET A 240 -4.12 -11.61 -2.49
C MET A 240 -5.09 -11.40 -3.66
N MET A 241 -6.32 -10.98 -3.39
CA MET A 241 -7.28 -10.66 -4.44
C MET A 241 -6.88 -9.39 -5.21
N ILE A 242 -6.28 -8.41 -4.53
CA ILE A 242 -5.68 -7.23 -5.16
C ILE A 242 -4.48 -7.64 -6.02
N LYS A 243 -3.57 -8.49 -5.50
CA LYS A 243 -2.35 -8.89 -6.21
C LYS A 243 -2.61 -9.72 -7.47
N PHE A 244 -3.73 -10.44 -7.51
CA PHE A 244 -4.15 -11.26 -8.63
C PHE A 244 -5.37 -10.65 -9.34
N ASP A 245 -5.49 -9.32 -9.32
CA ASP A 245 -6.54 -8.57 -10.01
C ASP A 245 -6.68 -8.95 -11.49
N SER A 246 -5.59 -9.30 -12.17
CA SER A 246 -5.56 -9.68 -13.58
C SER A 246 -5.97 -11.14 -13.86
N LEU A 247 -6.26 -11.93 -12.82
CA LEU A 247 -6.68 -13.32 -12.96
C LEU A 247 -8.14 -13.40 -13.41
N ASP A 248 -8.37 -13.99 -14.58
CA ASP A 248 -9.71 -14.33 -15.05
C ASP A 248 -10.10 -15.71 -14.53
N PHE A 249 -11.16 -15.77 -13.73
CA PHE A 249 -11.69 -17.01 -13.19
C PHE A 249 -12.30 -17.89 -14.29
N GLU A 250 -11.79 -19.11 -14.42
CA GLU A 250 -12.37 -20.16 -15.25
C GLU A 250 -13.72 -20.64 -14.69
N GLN A 251 -13.87 -20.66 -13.36
CA GLN A 251 -15.11 -21.04 -12.70
C GLN A 251 -15.77 -19.84 -12.00
N GLU A 252 -16.97 -19.47 -12.46
CA GLU A 252 -17.76 -18.39 -11.84
C GLU A 252 -18.08 -18.65 -10.35
N SER A 253 -18.17 -19.91 -9.94
CA SER A 253 -18.32 -20.27 -8.52
C SER A 253 -17.15 -19.79 -7.66
N ASN A 254 -15.93 -19.81 -8.20
CA ASN A 254 -14.74 -19.37 -7.47
C ASN A 254 -14.73 -17.85 -7.31
N LEU A 255 -15.17 -17.12 -8.34
CA LEU A 255 -15.42 -15.68 -8.24
C LEU A 255 -16.49 -15.36 -7.18
N GLY A 256 -17.59 -16.10 -7.14
CA GLY A 256 -18.63 -15.96 -6.12
C GLY A 256 -18.11 -16.20 -4.70
N ILE A 257 -17.26 -17.21 -4.49
CA ILE A 257 -16.62 -17.48 -3.19
C ILE A 257 -15.68 -16.32 -2.80
N ALA A 258 -14.87 -15.83 -3.72
CA ALA A 258 -13.97 -14.70 -3.46
C ALA A 258 -14.75 -13.44 -3.09
N PHE A 259 -15.80 -13.13 -3.86
CA PHE A 259 -16.66 -11.97 -3.61
C PHE A 259 -17.37 -12.06 -2.25
N GLN A 260 -17.92 -13.24 -1.90
CA GLN A 260 -18.52 -13.45 -0.59
C GLN A 260 -17.50 -13.34 0.55
N GLY A 261 -16.28 -13.85 0.33
CA GLY A 261 -15.18 -13.74 1.29
C GLY A 261 -14.81 -12.28 1.58
N ILE A 262 -14.65 -11.47 0.52
CA ILE A 262 -14.34 -10.04 0.62
C ILE A 262 -15.49 -9.30 1.33
N THR A 263 -16.74 -9.49 0.90
CA THR A 263 -17.89 -8.78 1.49
C THR A 263 -18.09 -9.12 2.97
N ASN A 264 -17.81 -10.36 3.40
CA ASN A 264 -17.79 -10.71 4.82
C ASN A 264 -16.68 -9.95 5.58
N CYS A 265 -15.48 -9.84 4.99
CA CYS A 265 -14.35 -9.13 5.60
C CYS A 265 -14.56 -7.61 5.69
N MET A 266 -15.43 -7.01 4.88
CA MET A 266 -15.81 -5.60 5.04
C MET A 266 -16.53 -5.32 6.36
N SER A 267 -17.19 -6.35 6.91
CA SER A 267 -17.90 -6.29 8.20
C SER A 267 -17.11 -6.96 9.32
N ASP A 268 -15.80 -7.15 9.16
CA ASP A 268 -14.93 -7.75 10.19
C ASP A 268 -14.89 -6.89 11.47
N GLU A 269 -14.39 -7.41 12.58
CA GLU A 269 -14.19 -6.60 13.79
C GLU A 269 -12.90 -5.76 13.68
N GLU A 270 -11.93 -6.27 12.92
CA GLU A 270 -10.57 -5.77 12.86
C GLU A 270 -10.41 -4.72 11.76
N LEU A 271 -10.02 -3.50 12.14
CA LEU A 271 -9.90 -2.36 11.23
C LEU A 271 -9.01 -2.65 10.00
N PRO A 272 -7.81 -3.26 10.14
CA PRO A 272 -6.96 -3.53 8.98
C PRO A 272 -7.60 -4.55 8.01
N VAL A 273 -8.45 -5.45 8.50
CA VAL A 273 -9.19 -6.40 7.64
C VAL A 273 -10.25 -5.68 6.82
N LYS A 274 -11.03 -4.78 7.44
CA LYS A 274 -12.03 -3.96 6.74
C LYS A 274 -11.42 -3.17 5.60
N VAL A 275 -10.31 -2.49 5.87
CA VAL A 275 -9.59 -1.68 4.86
C VAL A 275 -9.13 -2.54 3.71
N GLN A 276 -8.46 -3.65 3.98
CA GLN A 276 -7.99 -4.54 2.91
C GLN A 276 -9.15 -5.14 2.11
N ALA A 277 -10.28 -5.43 2.74
CA ALA A 277 -11.48 -5.90 2.05
C ALA A 277 -12.06 -4.83 1.11
N CYS A 278 -12.14 -3.57 1.55
CA CYS A 278 -12.57 -2.45 0.73
C CYS A 278 -11.65 -2.24 -0.49
N LEU A 279 -10.33 -2.28 -0.31
CA LEU A 279 -9.36 -2.21 -1.40
C LEU A 279 -9.49 -3.42 -2.36
N ALA A 280 -9.72 -4.63 -1.82
CA ALA A 280 -9.93 -5.83 -2.62
C ALA A 280 -11.21 -5.77 -3.45
N LEU A 281 -12.27 -5.15 -2.93
CA LEU A 281 -13.53 -5.01 -3.63
C LEU A 281 -13.37 -4.20 -4.93
N GLN A 282 -12.50 -3.17 -4.93
CA GLN A 282 -12.14 -2.40 -6.13
C GLN A 282 -11.69 -3.32 -7.28
N SER A 283 -10.82 -4.31 -7.00
CA SER A 283 -10.37 -5.24 -8.05
C SER A 283 -11.48 -6.14 -8.61
N MET A 284 -12.58 -6.32 -7.87
CA MET A 284 -13.69 -7.19 -8.25
C MET A 284 -14.72 -6.52 -9.16
N ILE A 285 -14.84 -5.19 -9.12
CA ILE A 285 -15.88 -4.47 -9.87
C ILE A 285 -15.63 -4.50 -11.39
N ARG A 286 -14.50 -5.01 -11.88
CA ARG A 286 -14.28 -5.30 -13.30
C ARG A 286 -15.19 -6.42 -13.84
N HIS A 287 -15.71 -7.28 -12.97
CA HIS A 287 -16.56 -8.41 -13.34
C HIS A 287 -18.05 -8.02 -13.32
N GLU A 288 -18.74 -8.14 -14.45
CA GLU A 288 -20.15 -7.75 -14.60
C GLU A 288 -21.08 -8.48 -13.61
N THR A 289 -20.80 -9.75 -13.31
CA THR A 289 -21.57 -10.53 -12.32
C THR A 289 -21.43 -9.97 -10.91
N VAL A 290 -20.23 -9.47 -10.56
CA VAL A 290 -19.98 -8.81 -9.28
C VAL A 290 -20.67 -7.46 -9.23
N LYS A 291 -20.54 -6.62 -10.28
CA LYS A 291 -21.25 -5.32 -10.35
C LYS A 291 -22.74 -5.50 -10.10
N ALA A 292 -23.38 -6.43 -10.82
CA ALA A 292 -24.80 -6.71 -10.67
C ALA A 292 -25.18 -7.18 -9.25
N ALA A 293 -24.33 -7.97 -8.60
CA ALA A 293 -24.55 -8.43 -7.23
C ALA A 293 -24.32 -7.31 -6.19
N LEU A 294 -23.51 -6.31 -6.52
CA LEU A 294 -23.14 -5.22 -5.62
C LEU A 294 -24.19 -4.10 -5.60
N ILE A 295 -24.85 -3.81 -6.74
CA ILE A 295 -25.86 -2.75 -6.91
C ILE A 295 -26.81 -2.59 -5.71
N PRO A 296 -27.47 -3.65 -5.17
CA PRO A 296 -28.41 -3.51 -4.06
C PRO A 296 -27.77 -3.01 -2.76
N ASN A 297 -26.46 -3.20 -2.60
CA ASN A 297 -25.69 -2.91 -1.40
C ASN A 297 -24.71 -1.74 -1.57
N ILE A 298 -24.65 -1.12 -2.74
CA ILE A 298 -23.74 0.00 -3.05
C ILE A 298 -23.82 1.14 -2.02
N PRO A 299 -25.01 1.59 -1.58
CA PRO A 299 -25.10 2.63 -0.54
C PRO A 299 -24.38 2.26 0.76
N MET A 300 -24.51 1.00 1.20
CA MET A 300 -23.85 0.50 2.41
C MET A 300 -22.33 0.44 2.22
N VAL A 301 -21.86 0.00 1.05
CA VAL A 301 -20.43 -0.06 0.72
C VAL A 301 -19.82 1.34 0.72
N MET A 302 -20.48 2.34 0.09
CA MET A 302 -19.99 3.71 0.09
C MET A 302 -19.98 4.34 1.48
N GLN A 303 -21.00 4.07 2.30
CA GLN A 303 -20.99 4.52 3.69
C GLN A 303 -19.79 3.94 4.46
N GLN A 304 -19.50 2.64 4.29
CA GLN A 304 -18.34 2.00 4.92
C GLN A 304 -17.02 2.60 4.42
N LEU A 305 -16.88 2.88 3.12
CA LEU A 305 -15.69 3.53 2.56
C LEU A 305 -15.49 4.93 3.16
N LEU A 306 -16.55 5.74 3.24
CA LEU A 306 -16.51 7.07 3.86
C LEU A 306 -16.13 7.00 5.34
N ASP A 307 -16.72 6.08 6.10
CA ASP A 307 -16.41 5.87 7.52
C ASP A 307 -14.93 5.49 7.71
N LEU A 308 -14.37 4.68 6.81
CA LEU A 308 -12.96 4.29 6.84
C LEU A 308 -12.05 5.44 6.42
N THR A 309 -12.35 6.21 5.38
CA THR A 309 -11.57 7.40 4.98
C THR A 309 -11.55 8.47 6.07
N ASN A 310 -12.64 8.60 6.84
CA ASN A 310 -12.67 9.51 7.98
C ASN A 310 -11.82 9.02 9.16
N GLN A 311 -11.75 7.70 9.39
CA GLN A 311 -10.95 7.09 10.44
C GLN A 311 -9.46 6.98 10.09
N ILE A 312 -9.15 6.79 8.81
CA ILE A 312 -7.82 6.50 8.27
C ILE A 312 -7.55 7.52 7.20
N ASP A 313 -6.69 8.48 7.52
CA ASP A 313 -6.32 9.57 6.63
C ASP A 313 -5.37 9.05 5.54
N THR A 314 -5.93 8.36 4.53
CA THR A 314 -5.18 7.69 3.48
C THR A 314 -5.79 7.91 2.10
N ASP A 315 -5.01 8.50 1.20
CA ASP A 315 -5.37 8.79 -0.19
C ASP A 315 -5.84 7.56 -0.97
N THR A 316 -5.35 6.36 -0.60
CA THR A 316 -5.71 5.12 -1.30
C THR A 316 -7.20 4.82 -1.23
N LEU A 317 -7.86 5.10 -0.09
CA LEU A 317 -9.30 4.87 0.06
C LEU A 317 -10.13 5.90 -0.72
N ALA A 318 -9.65 7.13 -0.86
CA ALA A 318 -10.28 8.15 -1.71
C ALA A 318 -10.33 7.70 -3.17
N ASN A 319 -9.23 7.18 -3.70
CA ASN A 319 -9.17 6.63 -5.06
C ASN A 319 -10.17 5.48 -5.28
N VAL A 320 -10.42 4.64 -4.27
CA VAL A 320 -11.43 3.57 -4.36
C VAL A 320 -12.83 4.17 -4.48
N MET A 321 -13.16 5.19 -3.69
CA MET A 321 -14.46 5.86 -3.76
C MET A 321 -14.69 6.51 -5.13
N GLU A 322 -13.68 7.18 -5.68
CA GLU A 322 -13.75 7.78 -7.02
C GLU A 322 -14.11 6.75 -8.09
N GLU A 323 -13.45 5.59 -8.11
CA GLU A 323 -13.74 4.54 -9.09
C GLU A 323 -15.15 3.95 -8.91
N PHE A 324 -15.62 3.81 -7.66
CA PHE A 324 -16.98 3.35 -7.39
C PHE A 324 -18.03 4.36 -7.86
N VAL A 325 -17.77 5.65 -7.67
CA VAL A 325 -18.63 6.70 -8.18
C VAL A 325 -18.71 6.65 -9.70
N GLU A 326 -17.57 6.49 -10.38
CA GLU A 326 -17.52 6.40 -11.84
C GLU A 326 -18.36 5.20 -12.34
N VAL A 327 -18.21 4.03 -11.69
CA VAL A 327 -18.88 2.79 -12.10
C VAL A 327 -20.37 2.75 -11.73
N PHE A 328 -20.78 3.33 -10.59
CA PHE A 328 -22.13 3.22 -10.03
C PHE A 328 -22.85 4.58 -9.89
N SER A 329 -22.50 5.55 -10.73
CA SER A 329 -23.05 6.92 -10.70
C SER A 329 -24.57 6.99 -10.65
N ASN A 330 -25.27 6.16 -11.43
CA ASN A 330 -26.75 6.14 -11.47
C ASN A 330 -27.35 5.67 -10.14
N GLU A 331 -26.76 4.66 -9.53
CA GLU A 331 -27.20 4.06 -8.27
C GLU A 331 -26.81 4.92 -7.06
N LEU A 332 -25.77 5.75 -7.19
CA LEU A 332 -25.24 6.59 -6.13
C LEU A 332 -25.90 7.97 -6.02
N SER A 333 -26.52 8.47 -7.09
CA SER A 333 -27.30 9.73 -7.03
C SER A 333 -28.32 9.80 -5.87
N PRO A 334 -29.20 8.79 -5.64
CA PRO A 334 -30.12 8.82 -4.50
C PRO A 334 -29.40 8.70 -3.14
N PHE A 335 -28.28 7.97 -3.08
CA PHE A 335 -27.47 7.84 -1.87
C PHE A 335 -26.81 9.17 -1.49
N ALA A 336 -26.18 9.86 -2.44
CA ALA A 336 -25.55 11.16 -2.21
C ALA A 336 -26.56 12.19 -1.68
N THR A 337 -27.75 12.23 -2.28
CA THR A 337 -28.86 13.08 -1.80
C THR A 337 -29.26 12.71 -0.37
N GLN A 338 -29.49 11.43 -0.09
CA GLN A 338 -29.89 10.97 1.24
C GLN A 338 -28.83 11.25 2.31
N LEU A 339 -27.56 11.01 2.00
CA LEU A 339 -26.44 11.25 2.91
C LEU A 339 -26.34 12.74 3.20
N CYS A 340 -26.41 13.61 2.20
CA CYS A 340 -26.38 15.04 2.43
C CYS A 340 -27.60 15.56 3.20
N GLU A 341 -28.80 15.01 2.99
CA GLU A 341 -29.98 15.32 3.81
C GLU A 341 -29.79 14.89 5.28
N GLN A 342 -29.26 13.68 5.52
CA GLN A 342 -28.95 13.19 6.87
C GLN A 342 -27.91 14.04 7.57
N LEU A 343 -26.96 14.59 6.82
CA LEU A 343 -25.90 15.48 7.32
C LEU A 343 -26.41 16.92 7.55
N ASN A 344 -27.49 17.34 6.88
CA ASN A 344 -28.11 18.66 7.07
C ASN A 344 -28.94 18.75 8.38
N ALA A 345 -29.45 17.62 8.87
CA ALA A 345 -30.32 17.58 10.06
C ALA A 345 -29.63 17.90 11.42
N PRO A 346 -28.36 17.54 11.67
CA PRO A 346 -27.67 17.84 12.94
C PRO A 346 -26.78 19.09 12.88
N ALA A 347 -26.36 19.54 11.68
CA ALA A 347 -25.34 20.58 11.51
C ALA A 347 -25.88 22.02 11.60
N VAL A 348 -27.20 22.21 11.53
CA VAL A 348 -27.85 23.51 11.75
C VAL A 348 -28.49 23.48 13.14
N PRO A 349 -27.77 23.89 14.21
CA PRO A 349 -28.47 24.22 15.44
C PRO A 349 -29.54 25.26 15.11
N GLY A 350 -30.75 25.07 15.60
CA GLY A 350 -31.73 26.16 15.61
C GLY A 350 -31.04 27.39 16.18
N SER A 351 -31.22 28.54 15.54
CA SER A 351 -30.61 29.83 15.88
C SER A 351 -30.81 30.29 17.33
N GLU A 352 -31.56 29.54 18.13
CA GLU A 352 -31.87 29.78 19.53
C GLU A 352 -30.90 29.09 20.52
N ASP A 353 -30.15 28.04 20.13
CA ASP A 353 -29.32 27.24 21.05
C ASP A 353 -27.83 27.66 21.12
N ILE A 354 -27.40 28.60 20.27
CA ILE A 354 -25.97 28.94 20.10
C ILE A 354 -25.47 29.89 21.22
N TYR A 355 -26.37 30.53 21.97
CA TYR A 355 -26.01 31.61 22.89
C TYR A 355 -25.78 31.20 24.35
N ASP A 356 -26.06 29.96 24.77
CA ASP A 356 -26.21 29.67 26.21
C ASP A 356 -25.13 28.78 26.87
N ASN A 357 -24.15 28.21 26.15
CA ASN A 357 -23.00 27.56 26.80
C ASN A 357 -21.77 27.39 25.87
N SER A 358 -20.67 28.05 26.21
CA SER A 358 -19.41 28.02 25.43
C SER A 358 -18.71 26.66 25.38
N TYR A 359 -19.04 25.72 26.28
CA TYR A 359 -18.48 24.37 26.28
C TYR A 359 -19.28 23.39 25.39
N GLU A 360 -20.61 23.52 25.30
CA GLU A 360 -21.45 22.71 24.39
C GLU A 360 -21.27 23.11 22.91
N CYS A 361 -20.89 24.36 22.66
CA CYS A 361 -20.56 24.86 21.33
C CYS A 361 -19.36 24.11 20.70
N GLY A 362 -18.34 23.76 21.49
CA GLY A 362 -17.16 23.05 21.00
C GLY A 362 -17.47 21.63 20.49
N GLU A 363 -18.25 20.85 21.23
CA GLU A 363 -18.63 19.49 20.80
C GLU A 363 -19.53 19.50 19.56
N LYS A 364 -20.50 20.43 19.48
CA LYS A 364 -21.36 20.58 18.30
C LYS A 364 -20.58 21.05 17.07
N THR A 365 -19.60 21.93 17.25
CA THR A 365 -18.73 22.41 16.16
C THR A 365 -17.80 21.30 15.66
N MET A 366 -17.25 20.47 16.55
CA MET A 366 -16.45 19.30 16.15
C MET A 366 -17.27 18.24 15.40
N ALA A 367 -18.51 18.00 15.84
CA ALA A 367 -19.44 17.11 15.14
C ALA A 367 -19.80 17.64 13.74
N ALA A 368 -20.03 18.95 13.62
CA ALA A 368 -20.26 19.60 12.33
C ALA A 368 -19.03 19.52 11.41
N ALA A 369 -17.82 19.70 11.94
CA ALA A 369 -16.58 19.57 11.18
C ALA A 369 -16.41 18.15 10.59
N GLY A 370 -16.73 17.10 11.36
CA GLY A 370 -16.70 15.71 10.88
C GLY A 370 -17.73 15.42 9.78
N VAL A 371 -18.95 15.97 9.93
CA VAL A 371 -19.99 15.94 8.89
C VAL A 371 -19.49 16.59 7.60
N LEU A 372 -18.81 17.72 7.71
CA LEU A 372 -18.39 18.51 6.56
C LEU A 372 -17.12 18.00 5.90
N LYS A 373 -16.23 17.33 6.65
CA LYS A 373 -15.18 16.49 6.08
C LYS A 373 -15.79 15.40 5.20
N THR A 374 -16.83 14.71 5.69
CA THR A 374 -17.52 13.64 4.94
C THR A 374 -18.15 14.18 3.65
N ILE A 375 -18.78 15.35 3.70
CA ILE A 375 -19.34 15.99 2.49
C ILE A 375 -18.23 16.41 1.54
N THR A 376 -17.10 16.92 2.05
CA THR A 376 -15.96 17.31 1.21
C THR A 376 -15.38 16.10 0.49
N THR A 377 -15.15 15.01 1.20
CA THR A 377 -14.70 13.74 0.63
C THR A 377 -15.67 13.23 -0.43
N LEU A 378 -16.98 13.33 -0.18
CA LEU A 378 -18.00 12.96 -1.15
C LEU A 378 -17.98 13.87 -2.39
N ILE A 379 -17.90 15.19 -2.25
CA ILE A 379 -17.79 16.14 -3.37
C ILE A 379 -16.55 15.85 -4.21
N LEU A 380 -15.39 15.66 -3.57
CA LEU A 380 -14.13 15.33 -4.25
C LEU A 380 -14.27 14.01 -5.02
N SER A 381 -14.89 12.99 -4.42
CA SER A 381 -15.13 11.71 -5.10
C SER A 381 -16.16 11.79 -6.25
N LEU A 382 -17.02 12.81 -6.25
CA LEU A 382 -18.12 13.03 -7.21
C LEU A 382 -17.78 14.07 -8.29
N GLU A 383 -16.55 14.59 -8.34
CA GLU A 383 -16.17 15.72 -9.22
C GLU A 383 -16.47 15.47 -10.70
N SER A 384 -16.47 14.21 -11.13
CA SER A 384 -16.74 13.79 -12.51
C SER A 384 -18.22 13.63 -12.85
N THR A 385 -19.15 13.93 -11.92
CA THR A 385 -20.61 13.75 -12.07
C THR A 385 -21.41 15.04 -11.86
N PRO A 386 -21.55 15.90 -12.90
CA PRO A 386 -22.18 17.23 -12.78
C PRO A 386 -23.63 17.20 -12.30
N GLU A 387 -24.39 16.17 -12.66
CA GLU A 387 -25.80 16.02 -12.28
C GLU A 387 -25.98 15.82 -10.77
N ILE A 388 -25.08 15.07 -10.13
CA ILE A 388 -25.11 14.84 -8.68
C ILE A 388 -24.65 16.10 -7.95
N LEU A 389 -23.60 16.77 -8.45
CA LEU A 389 -23.15 18.04 -7.90
C LEU A 389 -24.29 19.08 -7.86
N SER A 390 -25.10 19.18 -8.90
CA SER A 390 -26.23 20.12 -8.91
C SER A 390 -27.35 19.79 -7.92
N GLN A 391 -27.54 18.50 -7.60
CA GLN A 391 -28.47 18.10 -6.52
C GLN A 391 -27.90 18.45 -5.14
N LEU A 392 -26.59 18.26 -4.96
CA LEU A 392 -25.87 18.60 -3.73
C LEU A 392 -25.83 20.11 -3.46
N GLU A 393 -25.83 20.95 -4.51
CA GLU A 393 -25.85 22.42 -4.39
C GLU A 393 -26.97 22.93 -3.46
N ASN A 394 -28.20 22.42 -3.62
CA ASN A 394 -29.35 22.87 -2.81
C ASN A 394 -29.23 22.47 -1.33
N ILE A 395 -28.50 21.39 -1.06
CA ILE A 395 -28.30 20.87 0.30
C ILE A 395 -27.12 21.58 0.98
N LEU A 396 -26.11 21.97 0.20
CA LEU A 396 -24.88 22.58 0.68
C LEU A 396 -25.02 24.08 0.96
N LEU A 397 -25.85 24.79 0.19
CA LEU A 397 -26.03 26.24 0.32
C LEU A 397 -26.35 26.70 1.76
N PRO A 398 -27.26 26.06 2.51
CA PRO A 398 -27.53 26.42 3.91
C PRO A 398 -26.32 26.22 4.83
N ILE A 399 -25.54 25.15 4.63
CA ILE A 399 -24.36 24.85 5.46
C ILE A 399 -23.25 25.87 5.21
N ILE A 400 -23.03 26.22 3.95
CA ILE A 400 -22.10 27.27 3.52
C ILE A 400 -22.49 28.61 4.16
N THR A 401 -23.78 28.95 4.06
CA THR A 401 -24.37 30.17 4.62
C THR A 401 -24.12 30.26 6.13
N PHE A 402 -24.42 29.19 6.86
CA PHE A 402 -24.20 29.09 8.31
C PHE A 402 -22.72 29.19 8.69
N THR A 403 -21.85 28.51 7.93
CA THR A 403 -20.40 28.49 8.16
C THR A 403 -19.80 29.90 8.04
N LEU A 404 -20.23 30.63 7.02
CA LEU A 404 -19.79 32.01 6.78
C LEU A 404 -20.35 32.97 7.84
N GLU A 405 -21.63 32.84 8.22
CA GLU A 405 -22.25 33.66 9.27
C GLU A 405 -21.57 33.51 10.64
N ASN A 406 -21.12 32.29 10.96
CA ASN A 406 -20.52 31.98 12.26
C ASN A 406 -18.99 31.99 12.24
N THR A 407 -18.34 32.36 11.12
CA THR A 407 -16.87 32.43 10.98
C THR A 407 -16.15 31.14 11.42
N ILE A 408 -16.70 29.97 11.06
CA ILE A 408 -16.10 28.68 11.45
C ILE A 408 -14.87 28.44 10.57
N THR A 409 -13.68 28.79 11.03
CA THR A 409 -12.44 28.79 10.22
C THR A 409 -11.99 27.40 9.80
N GLU A 410 -12.28 26.37 10.58
CA GLU A 410 -11.98 24.96 10.28
C GLU A 410 -12.68 24.46 9.00
N MET A 411 -13.71 25.18 8.56
CA MET A 411 -14.56 24.82 7.43
C MET A 411 -14.18 25.48 6.10
N LEU A 412 -13.28 26.46 6.12
CA LEU A 412 -12.87 27.21 4.93
C LEU A 412 -12.29 26.32 3.82
N PRO A 413 -11.52 25.23 4.10
CA PRO A 413 -11.03 24.33 3.05
C PRO A 413 -12.16 23.61 2.29
N SER A 414 -13.23 23.21 2.99
CA SER A 414 -14.41 22.59 2.37
C SER A 414 -15.17 23.57 1.46
N LEU A 415 -15.19 24.85 1.86
CA LEU A 415 -15.77 25.94 1.07
C LEU A 415 -14.96 26.23 -0.20
N ASP A 416 -13.64 26.17 -0.13
CA ASP A 416 -12.76 26.37 -1.28
C ASP A 416 -13.02 25.34 -2.39
N ASN A 417 -13.21 24.07 -2.00
CA ASN A 417 -13.62 23.01 -2.92
C ASN A 417 -14.98 23.34 -3.55
N TYR A 418 -15.99 23.70 -2.77
CA TYR A 418 -17.30 24.07 -3.31
C TYR A 418 -17.25 25.27 -4.27
N ILE A 419 -16.46 26.30 -3.98
CA ILE A 419 -16.31 27.48 -4.85
C ILE A 419 -15.59 27.10 -6.16
N SER A 420 -14.58 26.25 -6.06
CA SER A 420 -13.80 25.76 -7.19
C SER A 420 -14.63 24.91 -8.15
N TYR A 421 -15.58 24.11 -7.64
CA TYR A 421 -16.42 23.22 -8.45
C TYR A 421 -17.81 23.78 -8.78
N GLY A 422 -18.40 24.59 -7.89
CA GLY A 422 -19.74 25.20 -8.02
C GLY A 422 -19.73 26.64 -8.56
N THR A 423 -18.72 26.99 -9.38
CA THR A 423 -18.46 28.37 -9.82
C THR A 423 -19.67 29.05 -10.44
N GLU A 424 -20.52 28.32 -11.16
CA GLU A 424 -21.73 28.89 -11.78
C GLU A 424 -22.71 29.46 -10.74
N ILE A 425 -22.98 28.77 -9.62
CA ILE A 425 -23.86 29.30 -8.57
C ILE A 425 -23.18 30.41 -7.78
N PHE A 426 -21.88 30.26 -7.48
CA PHE A 426 -21.13 31.29 -6.77
C PHE A 426 -21.29 32.64 -7.48
N VAL A 427 -20.99 32.67 -8.78
CA VAL A 427 -21.09 33.87 -9.63
C VAL A 427 -22.49 34.49 -9.61
N HIS A 428 -23.56 33.70 -9.49
CA HIS A 428 -24.94 34.19 -9.52
C HIS A 428 -25.52 34.55 -8.14
N ASN A 429 -24.82 34.26 -7.04
CA ASN A 429 -25.33 34.48 -5.68
C ASN A 429 -24.60 35.61 -4.95
N ALA A 430 -25.10 36.85 -5.13
CA ALA A 430 -24.49 38.06 -4.59
C ALA A 430 -24.43 38.13 -3.04
N ASP A 431 -25.33 37.42 -2.37
CA ASP A 431 -25.36 37.36 -0.89
C ASP A 431 -24.17 36.55 -0.36
N LEU A 432 -23.84 35.42 -1.01
CA LEU A 432 -22.66 34.61 -0.69
C LEU A 432 -21.36 35.40 -0.93
N HIS A 433 -21.26 36.15 -2.03
CA HIS A 433 -20.10 37.02 -2.29
C HIS A 433 -19.84 38.00 -1.14
N THR A 434 -20.90 38.61 -0.60
CA THR A 434 -20.81 39.61 0.46
C THR A 434 -20.37 38.95 1.77
N ARG A 435 -20.94 37.80 2.12
CA ARG A 435 -20.57 37.06 3.34
C ARG A 435 -19.13 36.55 3.32
N ILE A 436 -18.62 36.07 2.18
CA ILE A 436 -17.22 35.67 2.06
C ILE A 436 -16.29 36.87 2.24
N TYR A 437 -16.62 38.00 1.64
CA TYR A 437 -15.86 39.24 1.81
C TYR A 437 -15.78 39.66 3.29
N ASP A 438 -16.92 39.65 4.00
CA ASP A 438 -16.98 40.00 5.42
C ASP A 438 -16.13 39.05 6.29
N VAL A 439 -16.12 37.74 6.00
CA VAL A 439 -15.27 36.77 6.70
C VAL A 439 -13.79 37.03 6.43
N ILE A 440 -13.40 37.28 5.18
CA ILE A 440 -12.01 37.61 4.83
C ILE A 440 -11.58 38.90 5.56
N GLU A 441 -12.44 39.92 5.59
CA GLU A 441 -12.17 41.18 6.30
C GLU A 441 -12.05 40.96 7.82
N THR A 442 -12.82 40.05 8.40
CA THR A 442 -12.83 39.79 9.86
C THR A 442 -11.71 38.87 10.33
N VAL A 443 -11.27 37.92 9.49
CA VAL A 443 -10.26 36.89 9.85
C VAL A 443 -8.85 37.28 9.41
N MET A 444 -8.69 37.99 8.28
CA MET A 444 -7.37 38.32 7.73
C MET A 444 -6.87 39.73 8.02
N ILE A 445 -7.70 40.62 8.58
CA ILE A 445 -7.34 41.99 8.99
C ILE A 445 -7.48 42.11 10.51
#